data_AF-A0A5C7JUT2-F1
#
_entry.id   AF-A0A5C7JUT2-F1
#
_cell.length_a   1.000
_cell.length_b   1.000
_cell.length_c   1.000
_cell.angle_alpha   90.00
_cell.angle_beta   90.00
_cell.angle_gamma   90.00
#
_symmetry.space_group_name_H-M   'P 1'
#
loop_
_entity.id
_entity.type
_entity.pdbx_description
1 polymer ?
#
loop_
_entity_poly.entity_id
_entity_poly.type
_entity_poly.pdbx_seq_one_letter_code
_entity_poly.pdbx_strand_id
1 'polypeptide(L)'
;MKVISFSLYGDNAIYTIGCIKNARLLEDYFKDWEMWVYHNDSVPALILDELKSLGVRLINTHENNGFLGSLWRFRPIMDPNVEYFISRDCDSRISLRDEIAVNEWIESGKSFHIIREHPIGHGWVINAGMWGAKGGSIPNFSELMNDYLSRNNRTGDKTVDQCFLRDIIHPIVINDLFLHDEFFNYEGIGTHIKRDRDLDDFAFIGESVDEHNFPRGDQRTSIRQRY
;
A
#
# COMPACT_ATOMS: atom_id res chain seq x y z
N MET A 1 8.49 -3.45 -15.56
CA MET A 1 8.70 -2.23 -14.74
C MET A 1 8.22 -2.46 -13.32
N LYS A 2 8.74 -1.72 -12.33
CA LYS A 2 8.29 -1.82 -10.93
C LYS A 2 7.41 -0.62 -10.57
N VAL A 3 6.30 -0.84 -9.86
CA VAL A 3 5.29 0.21 -9.62
C VAL A 3 4.94 0.35 -8.15
N ILE A 4 5.04 1.56 -7.60
CA ILE A 4 4.41 1.91 -6.33
C ILE A 4 3.11 2.65 -6.61
N SER A 5 2.02 2.15 -6.03
CA SER A 5 0.67 2.48 -6.47
C SER A 5 -0.15 3.09 -5.34
N PHE A 6 -0.85 4.17 -5.67
CA PHE A 6 -1.69 4.93 -4.75
C PHE A 6 -3.06 5.22 -5.36
N SER A 7 -4.06 5.37 -4.48
CA SER A 7 -5.38 5.92 -4.82
C SER A 7 -5.50 7.30 -4.21
N LEU A 8 -6.01 8.27 -4.98
CA LEU A 8 -6.22 9.65 -4.52
C LEU A 8 -7.57 10.19 -4.98
N TYR A 9 -8.41 10.59 -4.04
CA TYR A 9 -9.72 11.20 -4.28
C TYR A 9 -10.07 12.13 -3.12
N GLY A 10 -10.88 13.15 -3.40
CA GLY A 10 -11.17 14.24 -2.50
C GLY A 10 -10.02 15.26 -2.37
N ASP A 11 -10.17 16.17 -1.43
CA ASP A 11 -9.31 17.34 -1.23
C ASP A 11 -8.61 17.36 0.13
N ASN A 12 -8.79 16.33 0.97
CA ASN A 12 -8.19 16.27 2.30
C ASN A 12 -6.66 16.26 2.23
N ALA A 13 -6.04 17.27 2.86
CA ALA A 13 -4.61 17.52 2.88
C ALA A 13 -3.76 16.32 3.32
N ILE A 14 -4.27 15.52 4.27
CA ILE A 14 -3.59 14.30 4.75
C ILE A 14 -3.23 13.39 3.56
N TYR A 15 -4.13 13.25 2.60
CA TYR A 15 -3.93 12.40 1.43
C TYR A 15 -3.32 13.16 0.25
N THR A 16 -3.77 14.39 -0.05
CA THR A 16 -3.26 15.14 -1.21
C THR A 16 -1.81 15.56 -1.03
N ILE A 17 -1.49 16.23 0.08
CA ILE A 17 -0.12 16.60 0.44
C ILE A 17 0.68 15.34 0.79
N GLY A 18 0.05 14.35 1.43
CA GLY A 18 0.71 13.08 1.70
C GLY A 18 1.20 12.36 0.45
N CYS A 19 0.40 12.34 -0.61
CA CYS A 19 0.76 11.77 -1.91
C CYS A 19 1.93 12.54 -2.56
N ILE A 20 1.91 13.88 -2.52
CA ILE A 20 3.01 14.72 -2.99
C ILE A 20 4.30 14.43 -2.22
N LYS A 21 4.23 14.29 -0.90
CA LYS A 21 5.40 13.96 -0.08
C LYS A 21 5.96 12.59 -0.44
N ASN A 22 5.11 11.59 -0.66
CA ASN A 22 5.55 10.27 -1.13
C ASN A 22 6.21 10.35 -2.51
N ALA A 23 5.69 11.15 -3.43
CA ALA A 23 6.32 11.38 -4.74
C ALA A 23 7.73 11.95 -4.61
N ARG A 24 7.96 12.90 -3.68
CA ARG A 24 9.29 13.45 -3.42
C ARG A 24 10.25 12.44 -2.78
N LEU A 25 9.76 11.56 -1.91
CA LEU A 25 10.56 10.52 -1.26
C LEU A 25 10.89 9.35 -2.19
N LEU A 26 10.24 9.25 -3.35
CA LEU A 26 10.42 8.15 -4.28
C LEU A 26 11.87 8.06 -4.78
N GLU A 27 12.48 9.20 -5.11
CA GLU A 27 13.85 9.28 -5.61
C GLU A 27 14.88 8.82 -4.57
N ASP A 28 14.56 8.95 -3.28
CA ASP A 28 15.43 8.57 -2.18
C ASP A 28 15.41 7.06 -1.92
N TYR A 29 14.22 6.43 -1.96
CA TYR A 29 14.02 5.07 -1.44
C TYR A 29 13.57 4.02 -2.47
N PHE A 30 13.05 4.39 -3.62
CA PHE A 30 12.55 3.41 -4.60
C PHE A 30 13.08 3.76 -5.99
N LYS A 31 14.42 3.75 -6.09
CA LYS A 31 15.13 3.95 -7.36
C LYS A 31 14.70 2.85 -8.35
N ASP A 32 14.40 3.25 -9.58
CA ASP A 32 13.87 2.39 -10.65
C ASP A 32 12.40 1.94 -10.49
N TRP A 33 11.65 2.49 -9.53
CA TRP A 33 10.20 2.33 -9.44
C TRP A 33 9.49 3.55 -10.02
N GLU A 34 8.35 3.30 -10.67
CA GLU A 34 7.44 4.36 -11.06
C GLU A 34 6.34 4.52 -10.01
N MET A 35 6.02 5.77 -9.67
CA MET A 35 4.85 6.07 -8.86
C MET A 35 3.63 6.26 -9.76
N TRP A 36 2.60 5.44 -9.53
CA TRP A 36 1.32 5.52 -10.22
C TRP A 36 0.25 5.98 -9.24
N VAL A 37 -0.47 7.03 -9.60
CA VAL A 37 -1.58 7.57 -8.80
C VAL A 37 -2.86 7.47 -9.61
N TYR A 38 -3.75 6.60 -9.14
CA TYR A 38 -5.11 6.51 -9.66
C TYR A 38 -5.98 7.55 -8.97
N HIS A 39 -6.61 8.42 -9.75
CA HIS A 39 -7.39 9.53 -9.22
C HIS A 39 -8.70 9.73 -9.97
N ASN A 40 -9.56 10.61 -9.46
CA ASN A 40 -10.73 11.11 -10.18
C ASN A 40 -10.77 12.64 -10.15
N ASP A 41 -11.86 13.22 -10.66
CA ASP A 41 -12.02 14.67 -10.82
C ASP A 41 -12.28 15.42 -9.50
N SER A 42 -12.37 14.71 -8.36
CA SER A 42 -12.52 15.36 -7.04
C SER A 42 -11.20 15.84 -6.44
N VAL A 43 -10.06 15.44 -7.01
CA VAL A 43 -8.73 15.91 -6.58
C VAL A 43 -8.46 17.31 -7.15
N PRO A 44 -8.01 18.28 -6.34
CA PRO A 44 -7.71 19.62 -6.84
C PRO A 44 -6.64 19.61 -7.95
N ALA A 45 -6.86 20.39 -9.01
CA ALA A 45 -5.96 20.45 -10.17
C ALA A 45 -4.50 20.79 -9.79
N LEU A 46 -4.30 21.70 -8.82
CA LEU A 46 -2.97 22.06 -8.33
C LEU A 46 -2.20 20.87 -7.74
N ILE A 47 -2.89 19.92 -7.11
CA ILE A 47 -2.27 18.70 -6.57
C ILE A 47 -1.82 17.79 -7.71
N LEU A 48 -2.67 17.63 -8.73
CA LEU A 48 -2.36 16.83 -9.92
C LEU A 48 -1.20 17.45 -10.72
N ASP A 49 -1.20 18.77 -10.90
CA ASP A 49 -0.11 19.48 -11.58
C ASP A 49 1.22 19.30 -10.86
N GLU A 50 1.21 19.37 -9.52
CA GLU A 50 2.41 19.14 -8.71
C GLU A 50 2.90 17.69 -8.81
N LEU A 51 2.02 16.70 -8.65
CA LEU A 51 2.38 15.28 -8.83
C LEU A 51 2.96 15.02 -10.22
N LYS A 52 2.33 15.58 -11.27
CA LYS A 52 2.82 15.46 -12.64
C LYS A 52 4.21 16.07 -12.82
N SER A 53 4.47 17.21 -12.17
CA SER A 53 5.79 17.86 -12.20
C SER A 53 6.89 17.01 -11.53
N LEU A 54 6.51 16.15 -10.59
CA LEU A 54 7.38 15.17 -9.93
C LEU A 54 7.51 13.85 -10.71
N GLY A 55 7.03 13.79 -11.95
CA GLY A 55 7.13 12.59 -12.79
C GLY A 55 6.16 11.46 -12.44
N VAL A 56 5.18 11.72 -11.57
CA VAL A 56 4.15 10.73 -11.21
C VAL A 56 3.26 10.43 -12.42
N ARG A 57 3.02 9.14 -12.66
CA ARG A 57 2.03 8.70 -13.65
C ARG A 57 0.63 8.85 -13.07
N LEU A 58 -0.11 9.85 -13.55
CA LEU A 58 -1.51 10.08 -13.18
C LEU A 58 -2.45 9.28 -14.08
N ILE A 59 -3.34 8.51 -13.47
CA ILE A 59 -4.38 7.74 -14.18
C ILE A 59 -5.76 8.19 -13.67
N ASN A 60 -6.50 8.93 -14.50
CA ASN A 60 -7.88 9.28 -14.18
C ASN A 60 -8.76 8.05 -14.36
N THR A 61 -9.47 7.64 -13.32
CA THR A 61 -10.38 6.49 -13.34
C THR A 61 -11.75 6.85 -13.92
N HIS A 62 -12.08 8.14 -13.96
CA HIS A 62 -13.40 8.67 -14.30
C HIS A 62 -14.53 8.10 -13.41
N GLU A 63 -14.16 7.54 -12.25
CA GLU A 63 -15.07 6.88 -11.33
C GLU A 63 -15.34 7.76 -10.11
N ASN A 64 -16.60 7.83 -9.69
CA ASN A 64 -17.00 8.50 -8.46
C ASN A 64 -17.69 7.52 -7.52
N ASN A 65 -16.89 6.61 -6.96
CA ASN A 65 -17.37 5.42 -6.25
C ASN A 65 -17.09 5.46 -4.73
N GLY A 66 -16.80 6.64 -4.17
CA GLY A 66 -16.49 6.80 -2.74
C GLY A 66 -15.33 5.91 -2.30
N PHE A 67 -15.53 5.13 -1.22
CA PHE A 67 -14.48 4.25 -0.68
C PHE A 67 -14.06 3.11 -1.61
N LEU A 68 -14.83 2.77 -2.65
CA LEU A 68 -14.35 1.83 -3.67
C LEU A 68 -13.11 2.36 -4.41
N GLY A 69 -12.85 3.67 -4.35
CA GLY A 69 -11.63 4.26 -4.88
C GLY A 69 -10.35 3.72 -4.25
N SER A 70 -10.39 3.17 -3.03
CA SER A 70 -9.21 2.56 -2.41
C SER A 70 -8.74 1.29 -3.12
N LEU A 71 -9.58 0.66 -3.94
CA LEU A 71 -9.22 -0.50 -4.76
C LEU A 71 -8.41 -0.13 -6.02
N TRP A 72 -8.45 1.13 -6.47
CA TRP A 72 -7.81 1.51 -7.74
C TRP A 72 -6.30 1.27 -7.74
N ARG A 73 -5.64 1.47 -6.61
CA ARG A 73 -4.21 1.19 -6.44
C ARG A 73 -3.81 -0.28 -6.63
N PHE A 74 -4.77 -1.21 -6.69
CA PHE A 74 -4.49 -2.62 -6.97
C PHE A 74 -4.38 -2.92 -8.48
N ARG A 75 -4.82 -2.00 -9.34
CA ARG A 75 -4.84 -2.18 -10.81
C ARG A 75 -3.50 -2.54 -11.46
N PRO A 76 -2.32 -2.10 -10.97
CA PRO A 76 -1.05 -2.48 -11.59
C PRO A 76 -0.81 -3.99 -11.69
N ILE A 77 -1.42 -4.83 -10.83
CA ILE A 77 -1.27 -6.29 -10.92
C ILE A 77 -1.71 -6.86 -12.27
N MET A 78 -2.59 -6.16 -12.98
CA MET A 78 -3.18 -6.57 -14.25
C MET A 78 -2.44 -6.01 -15.47
N ASP A 79 -1.50 -5.07 -15.29
CA ASP A 79 -0.75 -4.51 -16.41
C ASP A 79 0.35 -5.49 -16.84
N PRO A 80 0.38 -5.95 -18.10
CA PRO A 80 1.34 -6.95 -18.56
C PRO A 80 2.79 -6.46 -18.55
N ASN A 81 3.03 -5.15 -18.43
CA ASN A 81 4.37 -4.57 -18.37
C ASN A 81 4.88 -4.40 -16.94
N VAL A 82 4.01 -4.60 -15.94
CA VAL A 82 4.38 -4.52 -14.52
C VAL A 82 4.97 -5.86 -14.11
N GLU A 83 6.18 -5.80 -13.56
CA GLU A 83 6.90 -6.97 -13.05
C GLU A 83 6.66 -7.15 -11.56
N TYR A 84 6.71 -6.06 -10.81
CA TYR A 84 6.38 -5.99 -9.39
C TYR A 84 5.58 -4.73 -9.13
N PHE A 85 4.61 -4.81 -8.22
CA PHE A 85 4.02 -3.61 -7.65
C PHE A 85 3.82 -3.71 -6.15
N ILE A 86 3.72 -2.55 -5.51
CA ILE A 86 3.37 -2.41 -4.10
C ILE A 86 2.24 -1.38 -3.96
N SER A 87 1.32 -1.65 -3.05
CA SER A 87 0.20 -0.77 -2.72
C SER A 87 0.50 0.01 -1.45
N ARG A 88 0.35 1.34 -1.46
CA ARG A 88 0.60 2.20 -0.29
C ARG A 88 -0.55 3.18 -0.06
N ASP A 89 -0.73 3.58 1.20
CA ASP A 89 -1.64 4.66 1.59
C ASP A 89 -0.95 6.03 1.46
N CYS A 90 -1.71 7.06 1.11
CA CYS A 90 -1.16 8.43 1.00
C CYS A 90 -0.84 9.06 2.37
N ASP A 91 -1.47 8.58 3.45
CA ASP A 91 -1.24 9.06 4.82
C ASP A 91 -0.13 8.30 5.56
N SER A 92 0.63 7.45 4.86
CA SER A 92 1.87 6.86 5.37
C SER A 92 3.05 7.22 4.46
N ARG A 93 4.21 7.49 5.05
CA ARG A 93 5.41 7.87 4.29
C ARG A 93 6.19 6.64 3.90
N ILE A 94 6.57 6.56 2.63
CA ILE A 94 7.59 5.61 2.21
C ILE A 94 8.93 5.93 2.89
N SER A 95 9.72 4.90 3.14
CA SER A 95 10.95 5.01 3.93
C SER A 95 12.00 4.00 3.47
N LEU A 96 13.23 4.17 3.95
CA LEU A 96 14.30 3.19 3.76
C LEU A 96 13.92 1.79 4.30
N ARG A 97 13.15 1.74 5.39
CA ARG A 97 12.63 0.49 5.94
C ARG A 97 11.69 -0.21 4.96
N ASP A 98 10.86 0.55 4.26
CA ASP A 98 9.97 0.06 3.22
C ASP A 98 10.75 -0.50 2.02
N GLU A 99 11.77 0.23 1.54
CA GLU A 99 12.66 -0.25 0.48
C GLU A 99 13.30 -1.60 0.84
N ILE A 100 13.86 -1.71 2.04
CA ILE A 100 14.52 -2.94 2.51
C ILE A 100 13.54 -4.10 2.56
N ALA A 101 12.35 -3.91 3.14
CA ALA A 101 11.31 -4.93 3.19
C ALA A 101 10.89 -5.41 1.78
N VAL A 102 10.74 -4.48 0.85
CA VAL A 102 10.37 -4.79 -0.54
C VAL A 102 11.50 -5.54 -1.27
N ASN A 103 12.75 -5.15 -1.06
CA ASN A 103 13.90 -5.83 -1.65
C ASN A 103 14.06 -7.26 -1.09
N GLU A 104 13.90 -7.46 0.22
CA GLU A 104 13.91 -8.79 0.84
C GLU A 104 12.84 -9.70 0.23
N TRP A 105 11.63 -9.19 0.02
CA TRP A 105 10.58 -9.92 -0.68
C TRP A 105 10.98 -10.28 -2.12
N ILE A 106 11.47 -9.32 -2.91
CA ILE A 106 11.86 -9.57 -4.30
C ILE A 106 12.95 -10.65 -4.35
N GLU A 107 13.95 -10.57 -3.47
CA GLU A 107 15.05 -11.55 -3.35
C GLU A 107 14.56 -12.94 -2.93
N SER A 108 13.47 -13.03 -2.17
CA SER A 108 12.88 -14.31 -1.77
C SER A 108 12.30 -15.12 -2.94
N GLY A 109 12.03 -14.46 -4.08
CA GLY A 109 11.42 -15.07 -5.27
C GLY A 109 9.92 -15.38 -5.13
N LYS A 110 9.28 -15.04 -4.01
CA LYS A 110 7.84 -15.24 -3.77
C LYS A 110 6.98 -14.30 -4.61
N SER A 111 5.82 -14.75 -5.07
CA SER A 111 4.94 -13.92 -5.91
C SER A 111 4.18 -12.85 -5.12
N PHE A 112 4.02 -12.99 -3.80
CA PHE A 112 3.21 -12.07 -2.99
C PHE A 112 3.93 -11.60 -1.72
N HIS A 113 3.62 -10.39 -1.27
CA HIS A 113 4.21 -9.76 -0.09
C HIS A 113 3.15 -9.16 0.81
N ILE A 114 3.25 -9.43 2.12
CA ILE A 114 2.46 -8.78 3.16
C ILE A 114 3.40 -8.22 4.22
N ILE A 115 3.10 -7.00 4.67
CA ILE A 115 3.77 -6.37 5.80
C ILE A 115 2.74 -6.11 6.92
N ARG A 116 3.02 -6.58 8.13
CA ARG A 116 2.27 -6.31 9.36
C ARG A 116 3.23 -5.82 10.42
N GLU A 117 3.44 -4.51 10.44
CA GLU A 117 4.57 -3.91 11.14
C GLU A 117 4.26 -3.21 12.47
N HIS A 118 3.05 -3.38 13.00
CA HIS A 118 2.64 -2.75 14.25
C HIS A 118 1.70 -3.66 15.07
N PRO A 119 1.84 -3.76 16.41
CA PRO A 119 1.02 -4.67 17.24
C PRO A 119 -0.46 -4.27 17.34
N ILE A 120 -0.79 -3.03 16.98
CA ILE A 120 -2.15 -2.46 17.06
C ILE A 120 -2.54 -1.92 15.68
N GLY A 121 -3.73 -2.23 15.17
CA GLY A 121 -4.21 -1.69 13.90
C GLY A 121 -3.63 -2.33 12.62
N HIS A 122 -2.49 -3.04 12.68
CA HIS A 122 -1.96 -3.82 11.55
C HIS A 122 -2.36 -5.31 11.60
N GLY A 123 -3.31 -5.68 12.45
CA GLY A 123 -3.85 -7.05 12.57
C GLY A 123 -4.81 -7.47 11.45
N TRP A 124 -4.85 -6.72 10.35
CA TRP A 124 -5.57 -7.15 9.15
C TRP A 124 -4.84 -8.33 8.51
N VAL A 125 -5.60 -9.31 8.01
CA VAL A 125 -5.02 -10.43 7.25
C VAL A 125 -4.16 -9.89 6.10
N ILE A 126 -4.66 -8.90 5.37
CA ILE A 126 -3.81 -8.07 4.50
C ILE A 126 -4.28 -6.64 4.69
N ASN A 127 -3.36 -5.75 5.09
CA ASN A 127 -3.65 -4.33 5.09
C ASN A 127 -3.48 -3.78 3.66
N ALA A 128 -4.47 -3.02 3.19
CA ALA A 128 -4.54 -2.58 1.81
C ALA A 128 -3.42 -1.61 1.40
N GLY A 129 -2.82 -0.90 2.35
CA GLY A 129 -1.65 -0.04 2.15
C GLY A 129 -0.30 -0.71 2.42
N MET A 130 -0.26 -2.02 2.68
CA MET A 130 0.97 -2.72 3.11
C MET A 130 1.12 -4.11 2.47
N TRP A 131 1.02 -4.15 1.14
CA TRP A 131 1.24 -5.39 0.40
C TRP A 131 1.85 -5.12 -0.98
N GLY A 132 2.29 -6.19 -1.64
CA GLY A 132 2.79 -6.16 -3.00
C GLY A 132 2.65 -7.52 -3.69
N ALA A 133 2.75 -7.53 -5.01
CA ALA A 133 2.72 -8.75 -5.79
C ALA A 133 3.54 -8.63 -7.08
N LYS A 134 3.98 -9.78 -7.57
CA LYS A 134 4.51 -9.92 -8.93
C LYS A 134 3.37 -9.68 -9.92
N GLY A 135 3.61 -8.89 -10.96
CA GLY A 135 2.62 -8.63 -11.99
C GLY A 135 2.16 -9.93 -12.66
N GLY A 136 0.87 -10.01 -12.97
CA GLY A 136 0.25 -11.21 -13.56
C GLY A 136 0.19 -12.44 -12.65
N SER A 137 0.63 -12.37 -11.38
CA SER A 137 0.55 -13.50 -10.43
C SER A 137 -0.90 -13.91 -10.11
N ILE A 138 -1.86 -13.01 -10.35
CA ILE A 138 -3.29 -13.27 -10.25
C ILE A 138 -3.95 -12.84 -11.57
N PRO A 139 -3.94 -13.70 -12.61
CA PRO A 139 -4.39 -13.32 -13.95
C PRO A 139 -5.85 -12.85 -14.04
N ASN A 140 -6.72 -13.41 -13.20
CA ASN A 140 -8.16 -13.11 -13.16
C ASN A 140 -8.52 -12.08 -12.08
N PHE A 141 -7.58 -11.22 -11.65
CA PHE A 141 -7.80 -10.26 -10.57
C PHE A 141 -9.02 -9.35 -10.79
N SER A 142 -9.22 -8.86 -12.02
CA SER A 142 -10.39 -8.02 -12.35
C SER A 142 -11.71 -8.75 -12.14
N GLU A 143 -11.79 -9.99 -12.61
CA GLU A 143 -12.98 -10.84 -12.48
C GLU A 143 -13.28 -11.12 -11.01
N LEU A 144 -12.26 -11.50 -10.23
CA LEU A 144 -12.37 -11.72 -8.79
C LEU A 144 -12.90 -10.49 -8.05
N MET A 145 -12.38 -9.30 -8.40
CA MET A 145 -12.81 -8.05 -7.79
C MET A 145 -14.25 -7.69 -8.17
N ASN A 146 -14.62 -7.79 -9.45
CA ASN A 146 -15.97 -7.49 -9.92
C ASN A 146 -17.00 -8.48 -9.33
N ASP A 147 -16.65 -9.76 -9.27
CA ASP A 147 -17.46 -10.80 -8.63
C ASP A 147 -17.66 -10.52 -7.15
N TYR A 148 -16.61 -10.12 -6.44
CA TYR A 148 -16.70 -9.78 -5.02
C TYR A 148 -17.64 -8.60 -4.78
N LEU A 149 -17.48 -7.52 -5.55
CA LEU A 149 -18.28 -6.30 -5.41
C LEU A 149 -19.73 -6.48 -5.84
N SER A 150 -20.01 -7.34 -6.83
CA SER A 150 -21.38 -7.64 -7.26
C SER A 150 -22.16 -8.46 -6.23
N ARG A 151 -21.49 -9.35 -5.48
CA ARG A 151 -22.11 -10.20 -4.45
C ARG A 151 -22.16 -9.54 -3.08
N ASN A 152 -21.32 -8.55 -2.82
CA ASN A 152 -21.21 -7.87 -1.53
C ASN A 152 -21.41 -6.37 -1.72
N ASN A 153 -22.60 -5.86 -1.40
CA ASN A 153 -22.82 -4.41 -1.40
C ASN A 153 -22.03 -3.77 -0.26
N ARG A 154 -20.84 -3.27 -0.60
CA ARG A 154 -19.91 -2.55 0.30
C ARG A 154 -19.86 -1.06 -0.03
N THR A 155 -20.92 -0.52 -0.63
CA THR A 155 -21.02 0.92 -0.88
C THR A 155 -20.93 1.68 0.44
N GLY A 156 -19.97 2.60 0.55
CA GLY A 156 -19.75 3.36 1.79
C GLY A 156 -18.89 2.66 2.85
N ASP A 157 -18.41 1.44 2.60
CA ASP A 157 -17.52 0.70 3.49
C ASP A 157 -16.05 1.07 3.25
N LYS A 158 -15.43 1.73 4.23
CA LYS A 158 -14.00 2.11 4.18
C LYS A 158 -13.05 0.91 4.18
N THR A 159 -13.53 -0.27 4.55
CA THR A 159 -12.71 -1.48 4.72
C THR A 159 -12.85 -2.45 3.54
N VAL A 160 -13.53 -2.03 2.46
CA VAL A 160 -13.83 -2.86 1.29
C VAL A 160 -12.59 -3.48 0.66
N ASP A 161 -11.49 -2.73 0.59
CA ASP A 161 -10.22 -3.17 0.05
C ASP A 161 -9.56 -4.24 0.92
N GLN A 162 -9.49 -4.02 2.22
CA GLN A 162 -8.94 -4.99 3.18
C GLN A 162 -9.81 -6.26 3.25
N CYS A 163 -11.14 -6.11 3.17
CA CYS A 163 -12.04 -7.25 3.15
C CYS A 163 -11.91 -8.06 1.86
N PHE A 164 -11.79 -7.42 0.70
CA PHE A 164 -11.51 -8.11 -0.57
C PHE A 164 -10.19 -8.88 -0.50
N LEU A 165 -9.13 -8.25 0.01
CA LEU A 165 -7.84 -8.91 0.16
C LEU A 165 -7.90 -10.12 1.10
N ARG A 166 -8.60 -9.99 2.25
CA ARG A 166 -8.81 -11.11 3.19
C ARG A 166 -9.63 -12.24 2.59
N ASP A 167 -10.78 -11.92 2.01
CA ASP A 167 -11.80 -12.92 1.62
C ASP A 167 -11.41 -13.65 0.34
N ILE A 168 -10.72 -12.97 -0.57
CA ILE A 168 -10.46 -13.46 -1.93
C ILE A 168 -8.98 -13.66 -2.21
N ILE A 169 -8.13 -12.68 -1.92
CA ILE A 169 -6.72 -12.73 -2.35
C ILE A 169 -5.88 -13.62 -1.41
N HIS A 170 -6.03 -13.47 -0.10
CA HIS A 170 -5.23 -14.22 0.87
C HIS A 170 -5.30 -15.74 0.68
N PRO A 171 -6.48 -16.37 0.50
CA PRO A 171 -6.57 -17.81 0.24
C PRO A 171 -5.84 -18.28 -1.02
N ILE A 172 -5.67 -17.40 -2.02
CA ILE A 172 -4.99 -17.71 -3.29
C ILE A 172 -3.47 -17.70 -3.10
N VAL A 173 -2.96 -16.74 -2.32
CA VAL A 173 -1.53 -16.41 -2.30
C VAL A 173 -0.76 -17.00 -1.12
N ILE A 174 -1.46 -17.56 -0.11
CA ILE A 174 -0.85 -18.04 1.14
C ILE A 174 0.30 -19.04 0.95
N ASN A 175 0.28 -19.83 -0.14
CA ASN A 175 1.32 -20.83 -0.45
C ASN A 175 2.53 -20.23 -1.20
N ASP A 176 2.45 -19.00 -1.69
CA ASP A 176 3.51 -18.28 -2.41
C ASP A 176 3.67 -16.84 -1.89
N LEU A 177 3.80 -16.76 -0.57
CA LEU A 177 3.83 -15.53 0.21
C LEU A 177 5.19 -15.32 0.89
N PHE A 178 5.69 -14.10 0.84
CA PHE A 178 6.70 -13.59 1.77
C PHE A 178 6.02 -12.66 2.77
N LEU A 179 6.22 -12.92 4.07
CA LEU A 179 5.47 -12.24 5.13
C LEU A 179 6.43 -11.58 6.11
N HIS A 180 6.43 -10.24 6.13
CA HIS A 180 7.02 -9.48 7.22
C HIS A 180 5.98 -9.28 8.31
N ASP A 181 6.03 -10.10 9.37
CA ASP A 181 5.10 -10.05 10.50
C ASP A 181 5.76 -10.64 11.75
N GLU A 182 6.04 -9.80 12.72
CA GLU A 182 6.62 -10.18 14.01
C GLU A 182 5.63 -10.06 15.18
N PHE A 183 4.37 -9.72 14.88
CA PHE A 183 3.35 -9.42 15.89
C PHE A 183 2.23 -10.46 15.93
N PHE A 184 1.65 -10.77 14.77
CA PHE A 184 0.45 -11.60 14.68
C PHE A 184 0.80 -13.01 14.19
N ASN A 185 1.57 -13.08 13.10
CA ASN A 185 2.07 -14.30 12.48
C ASN A 185 0.99 -15.37 12.29
N TYR A 186 -0.17 -14.98 11.74
CA TYR A 186 -1.32 -15.87 11.56
C TYR A 186 -0.99 -17.12 10.71
N GLU A 187 -0.07 -16.98 9.77
CA GLU A 187 0.37 -18.02 8.85
C GLU A 187 1.52 -18.88 9.41
N GLY A 188 2.15 -18.48 10.52
CA GLY A 188 3.29 -19.18 11.11
C GLY A 188 4.60 -19.08 10.33
N ILE A 189 4.67 -18.24 9.28
CA ILE A 189 5.84 -18.07 8.40
C ILE A 189 6.44 -16.65 8.43
N GLY A 190 5.94 -15.80 9.34
CA GLY A 190 6.35 -14.41 9.47
C GLY A 190 7.83 -14.26 9.82
N THR A 191 8.48 -13.28 9.19
CA THR A 191 9.85 -12.85 9.50
C THR A 191 9.88 -11.37 9.89
N HIS A 192 10.96 -10.94 10.54
CA HIS A 192 11.25 -9.53 10.76
C HIS A 192 11.88 -8.90 9.51
N ILE A 193 11.80 -7.57 9.39
CA ILE A 193 12.55 -6.78 8.41
C ILE A 193 13.99 -6.66 8.92
N LYS A 194 15.01 -6.86 8.07
CA LYS A 194 16.44 -6.81 8.44
C LYS A 194 16.94 -5.37 8.57
N ARG A 195 16.22 -4.57 9.35
CA ARG A 195 16.58 -3.22 9.75
C ARG A 195 16.19 -3.02 11.20
N ASP A 196 17.15 -2.57 11.98
CA ASP A 196 16.92 -2.19 13.37
C ASP A 196 15.92 -1.02 13.45
N ARG A 197 14.90 -1.17 14.30
CA ARG A 197 13.84 -0.17 14.49
C ARG A 197 14.34 1.10 15.16
N ASP A 198 15.41 1.00 15.96
CA ASP A 198 16.01 2.16 16.64
C ASP A 198 16.55 3.18 15.63
N LEU A 199 17.01 2.71 14.47
CA LEU A 199 17.48 3.55 13.37
C LEU A 199 16.35 4.36 12.71
N ASP A 200 15.10 3.99 12.98
CA ASP A 200 13.90 4.63 12.45
C ASP A 200 13.13 5.41 13.52
N ASP A 201 13.72 5.61 14.72
CA ASP A 201 13.01 6.14 15.90
C ASP A 201 11.69 5.41 16.16
N PHE A 202 11.71 4.08 15.97
CA PHE A 202 10.55 3.19 16.10
C PHE A 202 9.37 3.55 15.19
N ALA A 203 9.60 4.35 14.14
CA ALA A 203 8.68 4.46 13.02
C ALA A 203 8.54 3.09 12.33
N PHE A 204 7.45 2.92 11.59
CA PHE A 204 7.10 1.67 10.94
C PHE A 204 6.38 1.96 9.63
N ILE A 205 6.46 1.03 8.70
CA ILE A 205 5.74 1.03 7.42
C ILE A 205 4.25 0.97 7.74
N GLY A 206 3.48 1.93 7.19
CA GLY A 206 2.06 2.08 7.48
C GLY A 206 1.75 3.02 8.65
N GLU A 207 2.76 3.66 9.27
CA GLU A 207 2.50 4.70 10.28
C GLU A 207 1.68 5.84 9.66
N SER A 208 0.50 6.09 10.23
CA SER A 208 -0.37 7.17 9.77
C SER A 208 0.16 8.51 10.29
N VAL A 209 0.42 9.44 9.37
CA VAL A 209 0.92 10.79 9.64
C VAL A 209 0.05 11.82 8.92
N ASP A 210 0.04 13.06 9.42
CA ASP A 210 -0.65 14.17 8.77
C ASP A 210 0.16 14.83 7.63
N GLU A 211 -0.42 15.85 7.01
CA GLU A 211 0.21 16.67 5.96
C GLU A 211 1.46 17.41 6.42
N HIS A 212 1.76 17.45 7.71
CA HIS A 212 2.94 18.06 8.31
C HIS A 212 3.98 17.03 8.78
N ASN A 213 3.74 15.73 8.56
CA ASN A 213 4.55 14.59 9.02
C ASN A 213 4.49 14.34 10.52
N PHE A 214 3.45 14.82 11.21
CA PHE A 214 3.23 14.43 12.60
C PHE A 214 2.47 13.10 12.66
N PRO A 215 2.92 12.12 13.47
CA PRO A 215 2.19 10.89 13.71
C PRO A 215 0.77 11.17 14.24
N ARG A 216 -0.21 10.47 13.68
CA ARG A 216 -1.62 10.58 14.09
C ARG A 216 -1.87 9.75 15.34
N GLY A 217 -1.52 10.35 16.49
CA GLY A 217 -1.60 9.71 17.80
C GLY A 217 -0.32 8.97 18.17
N ASP A 218 -0.32 8.43 19.40
CA ASP A 218 0.83 7.71 19.92
C ASP A 218 0.84 6.24 19.45
N GLN A 219 1.38 6.02 18.26
CA GLN A 219 1.53 4.69 17.68
C GLN A 219 2.84 4.04 18.18
N ARG A 220 3.93 4.80 18.20
CA ARG A 220 5.29 4.27 18.46
C ARG A 220 5.53 3.79 19.89
N THR A 221 4.83 4.29 20.91
CA THR A 221 5.02 3.83 22.30
C THR A 221 4.80 2.33 22.46
N SER A 222 3.82 1.76 21.76
CA SER A 222 3.53 0.32 21.85
C SER A 222 4.65 -0.55 21.27
N ILE A 223 5.34 -0.05 20.24
CA ILE A 223 6.55 -0.69 19.71
C ILE A 223 7.70 -0.51 20.71
N ARG A 224 7.97 0.71 21.17
CA ARG A 224 9.06 1.01 22.13
C ARG A 224 8.97 0.21 23.44
N GLN A 225 7.78 -0.15 23.88
CA GLN A 225 7.61 -0.97 25.10
C GLN A 225 7.95 -2.45 24.88
N ARG A 226 8.05 -2.90 23.64
CA ARG A 226 8.31 -4.29 23.27
C ARG A 226 9.78 -4.58 22.99
N TYR A 227 10.58 -3.57 22.68
CA TYR A 227 12.03 -3.63 22.42
C TYR A 227 12.78 -2.91 23.55
#